data_AF-A0A4Q3FSZ8-F1
#
_entry.id   AF-A0A4Q3FSZ8-F1
#
_cell.length_a   1.000
_cell.length_b   1.000
_cell.length_c   1.000
_cell.angle_alpha   90.00
_cell.angle_beta   90.00
_cell.angle_gamma   90.00
#
_symmetry.space_group_name_H-M   'P 1'
#
loop_
_entity.id
_entity.type
_entity.pdbx_description
1 polymer ?
#
loop_
_entity_poly.entity_id
_entity_poly.type
_entity_poly.pdbx_seq_one_letter_code
_entity_poly.pdbx_strand_id
1 'polypeptide(L)'
;MKGIIANPGVGPHVQQTAIAYQEHQLLHAFYTTIYHRPDTVFSTCFKQYFPVLARQLSKRTLQNIPNQKVKTFIRFEIMRMFADKTGMPTLTDYIWEHGELAFDRWVAQQINPTIQWVHGYEHCSLATLQQAKKSGITSFYEQPSQHFSFFERIAKDQLQKYPELRSPQTQLLTDQKAERRNLRRAQELSICDYIICNSAFTKKTLIDAQISAEKIITIPLGFPDPVKNIDKRSMAKTIFICAGNQSLRKGTHLL
;
A
#
# COMPACT_ATOMS: atom_id res chain seq x y z
N MET A 1 -17.52 -13.45 -13.32
CA MET A 1 -16.24 -12.90 -13.82
C MET A 1 -15.16 -13.15 -12.81
N LYS A 2 -13.93 -13.49 -13.18
CA LYS A 2 -12.84 -13.70 -12.21
C LYS A 2 -11.62 -12.85 -12.50
N GLY A 3 -10.95 -12.38 -11.45
CA GLY A 3 -9.75 -11.55 -11.60
C GLY A 3 -8.82 -11.63 -10.40
N ILE A 4 -7.77 -10.81 -10.44
CA ILE A 4 -6.66 -10.89 -9.48
C ILE A 4 -6.49 -9.58 -8.74
N ILE A 5 -6.08 -9.67 -7.48
CA ILE A 5 -5.66 -8.52 -6.68
C ILE A 5 -4.19 -8.72 -6.27
N ALA A 6 -3.40 -7.67 -6.36
CA ALA A 6 -1.96 -7.73 -6.13
C ALA A 6 -1.47 -6.57 -5.26
N ASN A 7 -0.90 -6.89 -4.10
CA ASN A 7 -0.24 -5.92 -3.24
C ASN A 7 0.88 -6.61 -2.44
N PRO A 8 2.11 -6.07 -2.44
CA PRO A 8 3.20 -6.60 -1.63
C PRO A 8 2.88 -6.67 -0.14
N GLY A 9 2.07 -5.73 0.36
CA GLY A 9 1.58 -5.69 1.72
C GLY A 9 0.27 -6.47 1.92
N VAL A 10 0.03 -6.87 3.17
CA VAL A 10 -1.23 -7.50 3.63
C VAL A 10 -1.91 -6.63 4.68
N GLY A 11 -1.93 -5.31 4.47
CA GLY A 11 -2.61 -4.39 5.36
C GLY A 11 -4.11 -4.70 5.46
N PRO A 12 -4.80 -4.35 6.57
CA PRO A 12 -6.21 -4.70 6.77
C PRO A 12 -7.13 -4.33 5.60
N HIS A 13 -6.95 -3.14 5.01
CA HIS A 13 -7.74 -2.69 3.86
C HIS A 13 -7.56 -3.58 2.61
N VAL A 14 -6.33 -4.00 2.31
CA VAL A 14 -6.04 -4.93 1.21
C VAL A 14 -6.70 -6.28 1.46
N GLN A 15 -6.60 -6.79 2.69
CA GLN A 15 -7.21 -8.06 3.06
C GLN A 15 -8.73 -8.00 2.91
N GLN A 16 -9.38 -6.96 3.43
CA GLN A 16 -10.83 -6.80 3.32
C GLN A 16 -11.28 -6.67 1.86
N THR A 17 -10.49 -6.00 1.00
CA THR A 17 -10.74 -5.94 -0.43
C THR A 17 -10.67 -7.32 -1.08
N ALA A 18 -9.64 -8.11 -0.76
CA ALA A 18 -9.51 -9.47 -1.28
C ALA A 18 -10.60 -10.42 -0.75
N ILE A 19 -11.02 -10.26 0.50
CA ILE A 19 -12.14 -11.00 1.12
C ILE A 19 -13.45 -10.65 0.40
N ALA A 20 -13.74 -9.37 0.15
CA ALA A 20 -14.95 -8.96 -0.58
C ALA A 20 -15.01 -9.62 -1.97
N TYR A 21 -13.91 -9.63 -2.73
CA TYR A 21 -13.88 -10.36 -4.01
C TYR A 21 -14.08 -11.87 -3.85
N GLN A 22 -13.58 -12.46 -2.76
CA GLN A 22 -13.73 -13.89 -2.48
C GLN A 22 -15.19 -14.25 -2.12
N GLU A 23 -15.85 -13.46 -1.28
CA GLU A 23 -17.24 -13.62 -0.88
C GLU A 23 -18.19 -13.56 -2.08
N HIS A 24 -17.90 -12.67 -3.04
CA HIS A 24 -18.64 -12.57 -4.30
C HIS A 24 -18.17 -13.56 -5.38
N GLN A 25 -17.26 -14.50 -5.06
CA GLN A 25 -16.70 -15.49 -5.98
C GLN A 25 -16.00 -14.89 -7.23
N LEU A 26 -15.60 -13.63 -7.15
CA LEU A 26 -14.88 -12.90 -8.19
C LEU A 26 -13.36 -13.09 -8.10
N LEU A 27 -12.84 -13.52 -6.95
CA LEU A 27 -11.40 -13.71 -6.75
C LEU A 27 -10.89 -14.98 -7.46
N HIS A 28 -10.00 -14.81 -8.43
CA HIS A 28 -9.15 -15.87 -8.98
C HIS A 28 -7.96 -16.13 -8.05
N ALA A 29 -7.15 -15.10 -7.80
CA ALA A 29 -5.96 -15.18 -6.96
C ALA A 29 -5.64 -13.85 -6.27
N PHE A 30 -5.05 -13.95 -5.08
CA PHE A 30 -4.47 -12.83 -4.34
C PHE A 30 -2.95 -12.97 -4.31
N TYR A 31 -2.25 -12.00 -4.91
CA TYR A 31 -0.79 -11.95 -4.97
C TYR A 31 -0.25 -11.04 -3.87
N THR A 32 0.68 -11.57 -3.07
CA THR A 32 1.35 -10.81 -2.01
C THR A 32 2.79 -11.29 -1.74
N THR A 33 3.52 -10.71 -0.80
CA THR A 33 4.91 -11.12 -0.49
C THR A 33 4.97 -12.27 0.52
N ILE A 34 4.93 -11.95 1.81
CA ILE A 34 4.93 -12.90 2.92
C ILE A 34 3.67 -12.68 3.75
N TYR A 35 2.97 -13.78 4.03
CA TYR A 35 1.92 -13.84 5.03
C TYR A 35 2.14 -15.05 5.95
N HIS A 36 1.63 -14.98 7.17
CA HIS A 36 1.74 -16.07 8.13
C HIS A 36 0.65 -17.11 7.89
N ARG A 37 1.10 -18.35 7.70
CA ARG A 37 0.27 -19.54 7.66
C ARG A 37 0.28 -20.19 9.05
N PRO A 38 -0.86 -20.21 9.77
CA PRO A 38 -0.92 -20.84 11.09
C PRO A 38 -0.79 -22.38 11.03
N ASP A 39 -1.08 -23.02 9.88
CA ASP A 39 -1.33 -24.47 9.81
C ASP A 39 -0.14 -25.34 9.36
N THR A 40 1.10 -24.82 9.38
CA THR A 40 2.29 -25.60 9.05
C THR A 40 3.14 -25.89 10.28
N VAL A 41 3.63 -27.13 10.41
CA VAL A 41 4.60 -27.58 11.45
C VAL A 41 5.83 -26.68 11.50
N PHE A 42 6.22 -26.13 10.34
CA PHE A 42 7.28 -25.13 10.20
C PHE A 42 7.03 -23.85 11.02
N SER A 43 5.77 -23.43 11.20
CA SER A 43 5.42 -22.23 11.96
C SER A 43 5.75 -22.37 13.46
N THR A 44 5.64 -23.59 14.00
CA THR A 44 5.92 -23.88 15.41
C THR A 44 7.43 -23.86 15.68
N CYS A 45 8.22 -24.54 14.84
CA CYS A 45 9.68 -24.49 14.96
C CYS A 45 10.23 -23.08 14.68
N PHE A 46 9.71 -22.39 13.68
CA PHE A 46 10.15 -21.02 13.36
C PHE A 46 9.83 -20.02 14.48
N LYS A 47 8.68 -20.17 15.17
CA LYS A 47 8.34 -19.39 16.36
C LYS A 47 9.35 -19.58 17.49
N GLN A 48 9.85 -20.80 17.66
CA GLN A 48 10.79 -21.15 18.73
C GLN A 48 12.18 -20.52 18.49
N TYR A 49 12.69 -20.55 17.26
CA TYR A 49 14.02 -20.01 16.94
C TYR A 49 14.02 -18.51 16.60
N PHE A 50 12.90 -17.96 16.12
CA PHE A 50 12.80 -16.56 15.67
C PHE A 50 11.53 -15.85 16.19
N PRO A 51 11.37 -15.68 17.52
CA PRO A 51 10.13 -15.17 18.12
C PRO A 51 9.75 -13.75 17.66
N VAL A 52 10.74 -12.89 17.41
CA VAL A 52 10.52 -11.51 16.91
C VAL A 52 9.97 -11.51 15.48
N LEU A 53 10.55 -12.35 14.60
CA LEU A 53 10.06 -12.50 13.23
C LEU A 53 8.68 -13.15 13.23
N ALA A 54 8.46 -14.18 14.06
CA ALA A 54 7.17 -14.82 14.17
C ALA A 54 6.05 -13.86 14.64
N ARG A 55 6.36 -12.93 15.56
CA ARG A 55 5.43 -11.86 15.97
C ARG A 55 5.15 -10.85 14.86
N GLN A 56 6.14 -10.53 14.02
CA GLN A 56 5.91 -9.67 12.84
C GLN A 56 5.08 -10.38 11.77
N LEU A 57 5.32 -11.68 11.58
CA LEU A 57 4.57 -12.52 10.67
C LEU A 57 3.14 -12.75 11.16
N SER A 58 2.90 -12.93 12.46
CA SER A 58 1.54 -13.15 12.98
C SER A 58 0.60 -11.95 12.73
N LYS A 59 1.15 -10.73 12.62
CA LYS A 59 0.40 -9.54 12.18
C LYS A 59 -0.03 -9.60 10.71
N ARG A 60 0.52 -10.54 9.94
CA ARG A 60 0.27 -10.81 8.52
C ARG A 60 -0.54 -12.08 8.33
N THR A 61 -1.49 -12.35 9.20
CA THR A 61 -2.40 -13.49 9.03
C THR A 61 -3.49 -13.10 8.05
N LEU A 62 -3.77 -13.97 7.07
CA LEU A 62 -4.90 -13.81 6.16
C LEU A 62 -6.10 -14.55 6.73
N GLN A 63 -7.24 -13.88 6.74
CA GLN A 63 -8.51 -14.48 7.16
C GLN A 63 -9.38 -14.69 5.91
N ASN A 64 -10.16 -15.78 5.91
CA ASN A 64 -11.26 -16.00 4.97
C ASN A 64 -10.91 -16.03 3.46
N ILE A 65 -9.65 -16.27 3.11
CA ILE A 65 -9.22 -16.51 1.71
C ILE A 65 -8.63 -17.92 1.60
N PRO A 66 -9.12 -18.78 0.69
CA PRO A 66 -8.55 -20.10 0.49
C PRO A 66 -7.07 -20.06 0.16
N ASN A 67 -6.27 -20.85 0.87
CA ASN A 67 -4.82 -20.93 0.75
C ASN A 67 -4.32 -21.18 -0.68
N GLN A 68 -5.11 -21.86 -1.51
CA GLN A 68 -4.78 -22.19 -2.91
C GLN A 68 -4.82 -20.96 -3.82
N LYS A 69 -5.64 -19.96 -3.46
CA LYS A 69 -5.79 -18.70 -4.19
C LYS A 69 -4.74 -17.66 -3.82
N VAL A 70 -4.04 -17.82 -2.68
CA VAL A 70 -2.99 -16.89 -2.27
C VAL A 70 -1.66 -17.32 -2.88
N LYS A 71 -1.02 -16.41 -3.61
CA LYS A 71 0.30 -16.61 -4.24
C LYS A 71 1.31 -15.64 -3.62
N THR A 72 2.51 -16.15 -3.32
CA THR A 72 3.51 -15.42 -2.53
C THR A 72 4.82 -15.22 -3.27
N PHE A 73 5.38 -14.01 -3.19
CA PHE A 73 6.70 -13.67 -3.69
C PHE A 73 7.62 -13.21 -2.55
N ILE A 74 8.48 -14.13 -2.09
CA ILE A 74 9.19 -14.00 -0.80
C ILE A 74 10.55 -13.29 -0.92
N ARG A 75 11.18 -13.32 -2.10
CA ARG A 75 12.63 -13.07 -2.29
C ARG A 75 13.13 -11.74 -1.71
N PHE A 76 12.40 -10.65 -1.91
CA PHE A 76 12.83 -9.32 -1.45
C PHE A 76 12.33 -8.95 -0.07
N GLU A 77 11.27 -9.59 0.41
CA GLU A 77 10.67 -9.26 1.69
C GLU A 77 11.56 -9.69 2.86
N ILE A 78 12.25 -10.83 2.72
CA ILE A 78 13.28 -11.26 3.68
C ILE A 78 14.39 -10.20 3.76
N MET A 79 14.90 -9.74 2.61
CA MET A 79 15.94 -8.71 2.57
C MET A 79 15.48 -7.40 3.21
N ARG A 80 14.23 -6.99 2.94
CA ARG A 80 13.62 -5.78 3.51
C ARG A 80 13.55 -5.86 5.04
N MET A 81 13.12 -7.01 5.58
CA MET A 81 13.05 -7.23 7.03
C MET A 81 14.42 -7.16 7.72
N PHE A 82 15.51 -7.54 7.04
CA PHE A 82 16.87 -7.37 7.56
C PHE A 82 17.35 -5.91 7.44
N ALA A 83 17.08 -5.25 6.31
CA ALA A 83 17.47 -3.86 6.08
C ALA A 83 16.79 -2.88 7.05
N ASP A 84 15.51 -3.11 7.39
CA ASP A 84 14.79 -2.33 8.40
C ASP A 84 15.51 -2.30 9.76
N LYS A 85 16.33 -3.31 10.07
CA LYS A 85 17.09 -3.39 11.33
C LYS A 85 18.46 -2.70 11.29
N THR A 86 18.98 -2.35 10.11
CA THR A 86 20.31 -1.74 9.99
C THR A 86 20.32 -0.25 10.28
N GLY A 87 19.15 0.40 10.33
CA GLY A 87 19.05 1.84 10.56
C GLY A 87 19.55 2.70 9.39
N MET A 88 19.70 2.12 8.18
CA MET A 88 20.20 2.80 6.98
C MET A 88 19.04 3.13 6.01
N PRO A 89 18.46 4.35 6.05
CA PRO A 89 17.24 4.66 5.31
C PRO A 89 17.36 4.49 3.79
N THR A 90 18.53 4.80 3.23
CA THR A 90 18.80 4.73 1.79
C THR A 90 18.86 3.29 1.28
N LEU A 91 19.42 2.36 2.07
CA LEU A 91 19.48 0.94 1.74
C LEU A 91 18.09 0.29 1.84
N THR A 92 17.36 0.60 2.91
CA THR A 92 15.98 0.14 3.10
C THR A 92 15.09 0.59 1.95
N ASP A 93 15.17 1.87 1.58
CA ASP A 93 14.46 2.48 0.45
C ASP A 93 14.78 1.78 -0.88
N TYR A 94 16.06 1.45 -1.12
CA TYR A 94 16.51 0.75 -2.31
C TYR A 94 15.94 -0.67 -2.41
N ILE A 95 16.07 -1.46 -1.34
CA ILE A 95 15.57 -2.84 -1.27
C ILE A 95 14.06 -2.88 -1.41
N TRP A 96 13.36 -1.94 -0.76
CA TRP A 96 11.92 -1.79 -0.90
C TRP A 96 11.52 -1.54 -2.36
N GLU A 97 12.07 -0.53 -3.02
CA GLU A 97 11.68 -0.20 -4.41
C GLU A 97 11.97 -1.37 -5.37
N HIS A 98 13.11 -2.05 -5.21
CA HIS A 98 13.44 -3.21 -6.04
C HIS A 98 12.50 -4.40 -5.77
N GLY A 99 12.08 -4.57 -4.52
CA GLY A 99 11.09 -5.57 -4.12
C GLY A 99 9.72 -5.32 -4.75
N GLU A 100 9.22 -4.09 -4.68
CA GLU A 100 7.94 -3.69 -5.31
C GLU A 100 7.96 -3.94 -6.83
N LEU A 101 9.04 -3.53 -7.50
CA LEU A 101 9.21 -3.72 -8.95
C LEU A 101 9.36 -5.19 -9.36
N ALA A 102 10.08 -5.98 -8.57
CA ALA A 102 10.22 -7.41 -8.83
C ALA A 102 8.90 -8.15 -8.60
N PHE A 103 8.15 -7.77 -7.56
CA PHE A 103 6.81 -8.28 -7.31
C PHE A 103 5.87 -7.97 -8.48
N ASP A 104 5.79 -6.71 -8.91
CA ASP A 104 4.91 -6.29 -10.01
C ASP A 104 5.21 -7.06 -11.31
N ARG A 105 6.49 -7.19 -11.68
CA ARG A 105 6.88 -8.00 -12.85
C ARG A 105 6.50 -9.47 -12.72
N TRP A 106 6.63 -10.03 -11.51
CA TRP A 106 6.23 -11.41 -11.27
C TRP A 106 4.71 -11.58 -11.42
N VAL A 107 3.90 -10.66 -10.89
CA VAL A 107 2.43 -10.67 -11.04
C VAL A 107 2.02 -10.53 -12.50
N ALA A 108 2.65 -9.63 -13.25
CA ALA A 108 2.38 -9.43 -14.67
C ALA A 108 2.53 -10.74 -15.48
N GLN A 109 3.53 -11.57 -15.14
CA GLN A 109 3.75 -12.87 -15.78
C GLN A 109 2.69 -13.93 -15.46
N GLN A 110 1.83 -13.70 -14.45
CA GLN A 110 0.77 -14.64 -14.07
C GLN A 110 -0.57 -14.34 -14.77
N ILE A 111 -0.67 -13.19 -15.45
CA ILE A 111 -1.86 -12.82 -16.21
C ILE A 111 -2.01 -13.78 -17.39
N ASN A 112 -3.17 -14.42 -17.47
CA ASN A 112 -3.52 -15.38 -18.50
C ASN A 112 -4.94 -15.10 -19.01
N PRO A 113 -5.38 -15.72 -20.13
CA PRO A 113 -6.67 -15.41 -20.77
C PRO A 113 -7.92 -15.64 -19.90
N THR A 114 -7.82 -16.36 -18.78
CA THR A 114 -8.96 -16.58 -17.87
C THR A 114 -9.19 -15.40 -16.91
N ILE A 115 -8.22 -14.49 -16.80
CA ILE A 115 -8.29 -13.30 -15.96
C ILE A 115 -9.05 -12.20 -16.70
N GLN A 116 -10.11 -11.67 -16.08
CA GLN A 116 -10.97 -10.65 -16.69
C GLN A 116 -10.78 -9.27 -16.09
N TRP A 117 -10.20 -9.19 -14.88
CA TRP A 117 -9.79 -7.94 -14.29
C TRP A 117 -8.54 -8.08 -13.42
N VAL A 118 -7.78 -6.99 -13.27
CA VAL A 118 -6.66 -6.85 -12.32
C VAL A 118 -6.92 -5.69 -11.37
N HIS A 119 -6.55 -5.85 -10.12
CA HIS A 119 -6.56 -4.79 -9.11
C HIS A 119 -5.17 -4.63 -8.51
N GLY A 120 -4.49 -3.54 -8.86
CA GLY A 120 -3.17 -3.17 -8.36
C GLY A 120 -3.22 -1.90 -7.52
N TYR A 121 -2.13 -1.64 -6.80
CA TYR A 121 -1.99 -0.49 -5.92
C TYR A 121 -0.95 0.50 -6.45
N GLU A 122 -1.03 1.73 -5.95
CA GLU A 122 -0.04 2.78 -6.20
C GLU A 122 1.39 2.27 -6.04
N HIS A 123 2.24 2.61 -7.01
CA HIS A 123 3.69 2.36 -7.03
C HIS A 123 4.16 0.96 -7.41
N CYS A 124 3.29 -0.05 -7.40
CA CYS A 124 3.65 -1.45 -7.53
C CYS A 124 2.79 -2.23 -8.53
N SER A 125 2.28 -1.53 -9.56
CA SER A 125 1.36 -2.16 -10.52
C SER A 125 1.63 -1.82 -11.98
N LEU A 126 2.63 -1.00 -12.31
CA LEU A 126 2.88 -0.58 -13.69
C LEU A 126 2.99 -1.75 -14.70
N ALA A 127 3.81 -2.76 -14.44
CA ALA A 127 3.99 -3.90 -15.33
C ALA A 127 2.69 -4.73 -15.43
N THR A 128 2.00 -4.92 -14.31
CA THR A 128 0.70 -5.60 -14.25
C THR A 128 -0.35 -4.87 -15.09
N LEU A 129 -0.45 -3.55 -14.95
CA LEU A 129 -1.38 -2.70 -15.70
C LEU A 129 -1.04 -2.68 -17.20
N GLN A 130 0.25 -2.61 -17.56
CA GLN A 130 0.69 -2.71 -18.95
C GLN A 130 0.29 -4.04 -19.58
N GLN A 131 0.45 -5.15 -18.86
CA GLN A 131 0.05 -6.46 -19.34
C GLN A 131 -1.48 -6.58 -19.45
N ALA A 132 -2.23 -6.04 -18.48
CA ALA A 132 -3.69 -6.02 -18.54
C ALA A 132 -4.19 -5.26 -19.78
N LYS A 133 -3.63 -4.07 -20.05
CA LYS A 133 -3.94 -3.28 -21.24
C LYS A 133 -3.63 -4.03 -22.54
N LYS A 134 -2.47 -4.68 -22.63
CA LYS A 134 -2.09 -5.52 -23.80
C LYS A 134 -3.05 -6.69 -24.01
N SER A 135 -3.60 -7.25 -22.93
CA SER A 135 -4.51 -8.39 -22.97
C SER A 135 -6.00 -8.00 -23.03
N GLY A 136 -6.34 -6.70 -23.09
CA GLY A 136 -7.73 -6.24 -23.08
C GLY A 136 -8.47 -6.53 -21.76
N ILE A 137 -7.74 -6.64 -20.66
CA ILE A 137 -8.24 -6.96 -19.31
C ILE A 137 -8.52 -5.67 -18.56
N THR A 138 -9.69 -5.57 -17.91
CA THR A 138 -10.06 -4.39 -17.13
C THR A 138 -9.14 -4.21 -15.92
N SER A 139 -8.68 -3.00 -15.69
CA SER A 139 -7.66 -2.70 -14.69
C SER A 139 -8.11 -1.64 -13.69
N PHE A 140 -7.97 -1.96 -12.41
CA PHE A 140 -8.22 -1.10 -11.28
C PHE A 140 -6.90 -0.72 -10.61
N TYR A 141 -6.72 0.57 -10.36
CA TYR A 141 -5.59 1.14 -9.66
C TYR A 141 -6.05 1.79 -8.36
N GLU A 142 -5.67 1.25 -7.20
CA GLU A 142 -6.02 1.86 -5.92
C GLU A 142 -4.95 2.87 -5.48
N GLN A 143 -5.37 4.12 -5.35
CA GLN A 143 -4.56 5.22 -4.82
C GLN A 143 -5.10 5.64 -3.44
N PRO A 144 -4.47 5.18 -2.35
CA PRO A 144 -4.97 5.45 -1.00
C PRO A 144 -4.69 6.90 -0.53
N SER A 145 -3.73 7.59 -1.14
CA SER A 145 -3.29 8.94 -0.76
C SER A 145 -3.52 9.95 -1.88
N GLN A 146 -3.38 11.23 -1.56
CA GLN A 146 -3.44 12.34 -2.51
C GLN A 146 -2.49 12.16 -3.71
N HIS A 147 -2.85 12.76 -4.85
CA HIS A 147 -2.00 12.77 -6.03
C HIS A 147 -0.61 13.34 -5.73
N PHE A 148 0.42 12.74 -6.32
CA PHE A 148 1.81 13.05 -6.00
C PHE A 148 2.18 14.52 -6.25
N SER A 149 1.65 15.15 -7.31
CA SER A 149 1.95 16.56 -7.63
C SER A 149 1.43 17.52 -6.57
N PHE A 150 0.26 17.22 -5.99
CA PHE A 150 -0.29 17.99 -4.88
C PHE A 150 0.62 17.89 -3.65
N PHE A 151 1.05 16.67 -3.31
CA PHE A 151 1.91 16.44 -2.17
C PHE A 151 3.31 17.07 -2.34
N GLU A 152 3.92 16.91 -3.51
CA GLU A 152 5.25 17.44 -3.82
C GLU A 152 5.30 18.96 -3.66
N ARG A 153 4.30 19.68 -4.17
CA ARG A 153 4.18 21.13 -4.01
C ARG A 153 4.17 21.53 -2.54
N ILE A 154 3.36 20.85 -1.72
CA ILE A 154 3.28 21.13 -0.28
C ILE A 154 4.59 20.80 0.42
N ALA A 155 5.20 19.64 0.13
CA ALA A 155 6.45 19.25 0.75
C ALA A 155 7.57 20.27 0.47
N LYS A 156 7.69 20.75 -0.77
CA LYS A 156 8.66 21.78 -1.16
C LYS A 156 8.41 23.11 -0.42
N ASP A 157 7.16 23.58 -0.39
CA ASP A 157 6.78 24.81 0.34
C ASP A 157 7.09 24.72 1.83
N GLN A 158 6.74 23.59 2.47
CA GLN A 158 7.00 23.39 3.90
C GLN A 158 8.49 23.30 4.21
N LEU A 159 9.29 22.60 3.40
CA LEU A 159 10.74 22.53 3.58
C LEU A 159 11.46 23.84 3.25
N GLN A 160 10.85 24.75 2.51
CA GLN A 160 11.34 26.11 2.31
C GLN A 160 11.06 26.98 3.54
N LYS A 161 9.85 26.90 4.10
CA LYS A 161 9.41 27.66 5.28
C LYS A 161 10.06 27.19 6.58
N TYR A 162 10.31 25.89 6.70
CA TYR A 162 10.88 25.24 7.88
C TYR A 162 12.15 24.45 7.51
N PRO A 163 13.28 25.14 7.24
CA PRO A 163 14.53 24.49 6.84
C PRO A 163 15.05 23.44 7.82
N GLU A 164 14.76 23.56 9.11
CA GLU A 164 15.13 22.65 10.19
C GLU A 164 14.50 21.26 10.06
N LEU A 165 13.42 21.12 9.27
CA LEU A 165 12.78 19.83 8.97
C LEU A 165 13.53 19.02 7.90
N ARG A 166 14.59 19.59 7.30
CA ARG A 166 15.39 18.89 6.30
C ARG A 166 16.22 17.79 6.96
N SER A 167 16.02 16.57 6.50
CA SER A 167 16.73 15.38 6.93
C SER A 167 16.88 14.43 5.74
N PRO A 168 17.75 13.41 5.81
CA PRO A 168 17.80 12.38 4.77
C PRO A 168 16.42 11.75 4.48
N GLN A 169 15.55 11.65 5.48
CA GLN A 169 14.19 11.11 5.32
C GLN A 169 13.26 12.08 4.59
N THR A 170 13.31 13.39 4.88
CA THR A 170 12.46 14.36 4.19
C THR A 170 12.96 14.68 2.78
N GLN A 171 14.26 14.52 2.52
CA GLN A 171 14.83 14.61 1.17
C GLN A 171 14.28 13.54 0.22
N LEU A 172 14.03 12.31 0.69
CA LEU A 172 13.40 11.23 -0.12
C LEU A 172 11.99 11.59 -0.63
N LEU A 173 11.38 12.66 -0.13
CA LEU A 173 10.06 13.13 -0.57
C LEU A 173 10.14 14.00 -1.84
N THR A 174 11.30 14.58 -2.13
CA THR A 174 11.48 15.58 -3.19
C THR A 174 12.75 15.38 -4.02
N ASP A 175 13.50 14.29 -3.81
CA ASP A 175 14.71 13.99 -4.56
C ASP A 175 14.42 13.39 -5.96
N GLN A 176 15.48 13.14 -6.73
CA GLN A 176 15.38 12.51 -8.05
C GLN A 176 14.73 11.11 -8.00
N LYS A 177 14.82 10.40 -6.87
CA LYS A 177 14.11 9.12 -6.72
C LYS A 177 12.61 9.39 -6.62
N ALA A 178 12.17 10.38 -5.84
CA ALA A 178 10.77 10.77 -5.76
C ALA A 178 10.22 11.13 -7.15
N GLU A 179 10.97 11.89 -7.95
CA GLU A 179 10.60 12.20 -9.34
C GLU A 179 10.42 10.94 -10.20
N ARG A 180 11.40 10.02 -10.18
CA ARG A 180 11.28 8.72 -10.88
C ARG A 180 10.04 7.94 -10.45
N ARG A 181 9.73 7.92 -9.15
CA ARG A 181 8.56 7.22 -8.60
C ARG A 181 7.26 7.89 -9.02
N ASN A 182 7.24 9.22 -9.09
CA ASN A 182 6.11 10.00 -9.56
C ASN A 182 5.85 9.78 -11.05
N LEU A 183 6.90 9.70 -11.88
CA LEU A 183 6.77 9.33 -13.29
C LEU A 183 6.15 7.94 -13.45
N ARG A 184 6.53 6.97 -12.62
CA ARG A 184 5.89 5.65 -12.60
C ARG A 184 4.41 5.72 -12.26
N ARG A 185 4.04 6.45 -11.20
CA ARG A 185 2.63 6.66 -10.82
C ARG A 185 1.83 7.34 -11.92
N ALA A 186 2.41 8.33 -12.60
CA ALA A 186 1.80 8.98 -13.75
C ALA A 186 1.53 7.98 -14.88
N GLN A 187 2.47 7.09 -15.15
CA GLN A 187 2.28 6.00 -16.13
C GLN A 187 1.17 5.03 -15.69
N GLU A 188 1.17 4.58 -14.44
CA GLU A 188 0.12 3.73 -13.86
C GLU A 188 -1.27 4.36 -14.04
N LEU A 189 -1.42 5.63 -13.63
CA LEU A 189 -2.63 6.42 -13.78
C LEU A 189 -3.07 6.59 -15.24
N SER A 190 -2.12 6.73 -16.17
CA SER A 190 -2.43 6.92 -17.59
C SER A 190 -2.97 5.66 -18.27
N ILE A 191 -2.57 4.47 -17.81
CA ILE A 191 -2.87 3.21 -18.49
C ILE A 191 -3.95 2.37 -17.82
N CYS A 192 -4.27 2.58 -16.55
CA CYS A 192 -5.37 1.86 -15.89
C CYS A 192 -6.72 2.22 -16.51
N ASP A 193 -7.77 1.43 -16.26
CA ASP A 193 -9.13 1.75 -16.72
C ASP A 193 -9.90 2.52 -15.64
N TYR A 194 -9.73 2.14 -14.38
CA TYR A 194 -10.38 2.77 -13.24
C TYR A 194 -9.40 3.03 -12.10
N ILE A 195 -9.67 4.08 -11.33
CA ILE A 195 -8.91 4.49 -10.16
C ILE A 195 -9.82 4.39 -8.95
N ILE A 196 -9.43 3.59 -7.96
CA ILE A 196 -10.11 3.52 -6.66
C ILE A 196 -9.39 4.46 -5.69
N CYS A 197 -10.14 5.31 -5.00
CA CYS A 197 -9.59 6.19 -3.97
C CYS A 197 -10.47 6.21 -2.72
N ASN A 198 -9.86 6.53 -1.57
CA ASN A 198 -10.50 6.31 -0.27
C ASN A 198 -11.20 7.54 0.32
N SER A 199 -11.17 8.68 -0.38
CA SER A 199 -11.79 9.91 0.12
C SER A 199 -12.11 10.92 -0.97
N ALA A 200 -13.06 11.81 -0.69
CA ALA A 200 -13.33 12.97 -1.53
C ALA A 200 -12.11 13.89 -1.70
N PHE A 201 -11.25 13.99 -0.67
CA PHE A 201 -10.00 14.74 -0.76
C PHE A 201 -9.05 14.14 -1.80
N THR A 202 -8.82 12.83 -1.76
CA THR A 202 -7.97 12.15 -2.76
C THR A 202 -8.54 12.33 -4.16
N LYS A 203 -9.86 12.13 -4.35
CA LYS A 203 -10.55 12.37 -5.61
C LYS A 203 -10.33 13.80 -6.13
N LYS A 204 -10.47 14.80 -5.26
CA LYS A 204 -10.21 16.20 -5.61
C LYS A 204 -8.78 16.38 -6.13
N THR A 205 -7.78 15.85 -5.44
CA THR A 205 -6.38 16.01 -5.87
C THR A 205 -6.05 15.29 -7.20
N LEU A 206 -6.77 14.22 -7.53
CA LEU A 206 -6.68 13.54 -8.82
C LEU A 206 -7.29 14.41 -9.94
N ILE A 207 -8.47 14.99 -9.70
CA ILE A 207 -9.14 15.91 -10.65
C ILE A 207 -8.30 17.18 -10.87
N ASP A 208 -7.75 17.76 -9.79
CA ASP A 208 -6.84 18.91 -9.88
C ASP A 208 -5.62 18.58 -10.77
N ALA A 209 -5.20 17.30 -10.79
CA ALA A 209 -4.14 16.77 -11.65
C ALA A 209 -4.61 16.33 -13.05
N GLN A 210 -5.80 16.77 -13.49
CA GLN A 210 -6.38 16.49 -14.80
C GLN A 210 -6.70 15.01 -15.06
N ILE A 211 -6.87 14.21 -13.99
CA ILE A 211 -7.42 12.86 -14.11
C ILE A 211 -8.94 12.96 -14.26
N SER A 212 -9.46 12.32 -15.29
CA SER A 212 -10.89 12.34 -15.60
C SER A 212 -11.75 11.76 -14.49
N ALA A 213 -12.84 12.46 -14.14
CA ALA A 213 -13.65 12.15 -12.97
C ALA A 213 -14.42 10.83 -13.10
N GLU A 214 -14.79 10.44 -14.32
CA GLU A 214 -15.45 9.18 -14.68
C GLU A 214 -14.54 7.96 -14.47
N LYS A 215 -13.22 8.19 -14.44
CA LYS A 215 -12.24 7.15 -14.13
C LYS A 215 -12.17 6.85 -12.63
N ILE A 216 -12.66 7.76 -11.79
CA ILE A 216 -12.40 7.76 -10.34
C ILE A 216 -13.61 7.24 -9.56
N ILE A 217 -13.43 6.10 -8.91
CA ILE A 217 -14.37 5.45 -8.01
C ILE A 217 -13.93 5.76 -6.57
N THR A 218 -14.83 6.35 -5.77
CA THR A 218 -14.54 6.63 -4.36
C THR A 218 -15.13 5.56 -3.47
N ILE A 219 -14.27 4.79 -2.80
CA ILE A 219 -14.65 3.73 -1.85
C ILE A 219 -14.00 4.05 -0.50
N PRO A 220 -14.72 4.67 0.45
CA PRO A 220 -14.18 4.97 1.77
C PRO A 220 -13.77 3.71 2.52
N LEU A 221 -12.66 3.79 3.27
CA LEU A 221 -12.27 2.70 4.16
C LEU A 221 -13.15 2.67 5.41
N GLY A 222 -13.48 1.46 5.85
CA GLY A 222 -14.13 1.22 7.13
C GLY A 222 -13.16 1.31 8.32
N PHE A 223 -13.72 1.42 9.51
CA PHE A 223 -13.02 1.34 10.79
C PHE A 223 -13.86 0.48 11.75
N PRO A 224 -13.26 -0.15 12.77
CA PRO A 224 -14.00 -0.96 13.73
C PRO A 224 -14.99 -0.11 14.54
N ASP A 225 -16.02 -0.74 15.09
CA ASP A 225 -16.98 -0.06 15.96
C ASP A 225 -16.27 0.67 17.12
N PRO A 226 -16.71 1.89 17.47
CA PRO A 226 -16.09 2.64 18.55
C PRO A 226 -16.29 1.93 19.89
N VAL A 227 -15.31 2.09 20.78
CA VAL A 227 -15.41 1.62 22.17
C VAL A 227 -16.58 2.35 22.85
N LYS A 228 -17.58 1.58 23.30
CA LYS A 228 -18.82 2.13 23.89
C LYS A 228 -18.64 2.66 25.31
N ASN A 229 -17.78 2.01 26.09
CA ASN A 229 -17.54 2.36 27.48
C ASN A 229 -16.29 3.22 27.58
N ILE A 230 -16.48 4.53 27.63
CA ILE A 230 -15.42 5.50 27.88
C ILE A 230 -15.55 5.93 29.34
N ASP A 231 -14.55 5.61 30.16
CA ASP A 231 -14.44 6.16 31.51
C ASP A 231 -14.25 7.67 31.43
N LYS A 232 -15.34 8.42 31.64
CA LYS A 232 -15.29 9.89 31.69
C LYS A 232 -14.61 10.32 32.99
N ARG A 233 -13.29 10.44 32.95
CA ARG A 233 -12.55 11.11 34.02
C ARG A 233 -12.73 12.61 33.86
N SER A 234 -13.27 13.26 34.88
CA SER A 234 -13.22 14.71 35.00
C SER A 234 -11.75 15.11 35.13
N MET A 235 -11.20 15.72 34.09
CA MET A 235 -9.87 16.31 34.14
C MET A 235 -10.02 17.81 34.33
N ALA A 236 -9.27 18.39 35.26
CA ALA A 236 -9.24 19.83 35.49
C ALA A 236 -8.66 20.62 34.31
N LYS A 237 -8.09 19.95 33.30
CA LYS A 237 -7.44 20.55 32.12
C LYS A 237 -7.88 19.85 30.84
N THR A 238 -8.03 20.62 29.77
CA THR A 238 -8.21 20.10 28.40
C THR A 238 -6.88 19.54 27.90
N ILE A 239 -6.87 18.30 27.40
CA ILE A 239 -5.69 17.66 26.79
C ILE A 239 -5.88 17.59 25.28
N PHE A 240 -4.93 18.15 24.52
CA PHE A 240 -4.82 17.97 23.08
C PHE A 240 -3.91 16.78 22.79
N ILE A 241 -4.38 15.83 21.97
CA ILE A 241 -3.63 14.62 21.63
C ILE A 241 -3.42 14.57 20.11
N CYS A 242 -2.15 14.46 19.69
CA CYS A 242 -1.79 14.07 18.34
C CYS A 242 -1.42 12.58 18.33
N ALA A 243 -2.15 11.77 17.56
CA ALA A 243 -1.89 10.33 17.44
C ALA A 243 -1.53 9.96 15.99
N GLY A 244 -0.40 9.28 15.80
CA GLY A 244 0.09 8.80 14.51
C GLY A 244 1.58 9.03 14.30
N ASN A 245 2.06 8.71 13.09
CA ASN A 245 3.47 8.91 12.72
C ASN A 245 3.84 10.39 12.72
N GLN A 246 4.83 10.78 13.51
CA GLN A 246 5.32 12.16 13.53
C GLN A 246 6.18 12.40 12.28
N SER A 247 5.66 13.17 11.33
CA SER A 247 6.31 13.38 10.03
C SER A 247 5.81 14.65 9.36
N LEU A 248 6.58 15.15 8.39
CA LEU A 248 6.19 16.29 7.54
C LEU A 248 4.80 16.07 6.90
N ARG A 249 4.49 14.83 6.50
CA ARG A 249 3.19 14.43 5.92
C ARG A 249 2.01 14.63 6.89
N LYS A 250 2.27 14.58 8.19
CA LYS A 250 1.24 14.72 9.23
C LYS A 250 1.13 16.14 9.78
N GLY A 251 1.98 17.06 9.32
CA GLY A 251 1.92 18.48 9.72
C GLY A 251 2.20 18.69 11.21
N THR A 252 2.92 17.78 11.86
CA THR A 252 3.12 17.79 13.32
C THR A 252 3.97 18.96 13.79
N HIS A 253 4.73 19.58 12.88
CA HIS A 253 5.46 20.83 13.11
C HIS A 253 4.56 22.08 13.11
N LEU A 254 3.28 21.94 12.77
CA LEU A 254 2.29 23.03 12.75
C LEU A 254 1.30 22.96 13.92
N LEU A 255 1.37 21.90 14.73
CA LEU A 255 0.53 21.68 15.92
C LEU A 255 1.17 22.35 17.14
#